data_AF-D2RKA9-F1
#
_entry.id   AF-D2RKA9-F1
#
_cell.length_a   1.000
_cell.length_b   1.000
_cell.length_c   1.000
_cell.angle_alpha   90.00
_cell.angle_beta   90.00
_cell.angle_gamma   90.00
#
_symmetry.space_group_name_H-M   'P 1'
#
loop_
_entity.id
_entity.type
_entity.pdbx_description
1 polymer ?
#
loop_
_entity_poly.entity_id
_entity_poly.type
_entity_poly.pdbx_seq_one_letter_code
_entity_poly.pdbx_strand_id
1 'polypeptide(L)'
;MSLFALVLFLRRVYAVHRSGGAFWAPYHIARGNFYIHSALFFGKRVIPMNTIQSIRFIGYFGRRMGSGLRYTMYIERKRGKTMTVFFGKSKRIDKLMERLKKETKSYGIRVTTYRRPL
;
A
#
# COMPACT_ATOMS: atom_id res chain seq x y z
N MET A 1 -14.55 -1.67 -21.45
CA MET A 1 -13.80 -1.05 -20.32
C MET A 1 -13.91 0.46 -20.43
N SER A 2 -14.20 1.19 -19.35
CA SER A 2 -14.23 2.66 -19.42
C SER A 2 -12.81 3.24 -19.54
N LEU A 3 -12.68 4.39 -20.21
CA LEU A 3 -11.41 5.12 -20.31
C LEU A 3 -10.77 5.36 -18.93
N PHE A 4 -11.61 5.65 -17.93
CA PHE A 4 -11.20 5.79 -16.55
C PHE A 4 -10.55 4.53 -15.97
N ALA A 5 -11.18 3.36 -16.16
CA ALA A 5 -10.62 2.09 -15.72
C ALA A 5 -9.31 1.76 -16.43
N LEU A 6 -9.21 2.07 -17.73
CA LEU A 6 -8.00 1.90 -18.53
C LEU A 6 -6.85 2.77 -17.98
N VAL A 7 -7.10 4.03 -17.65
CA VAL A 7 -6.08 4.93 -17.08
C VAL A 7 -5.56 4.41 -15.74
N LEU A 8 -6.44 3.94 -14.85
CA LEU A 8 -6.02 3.36 -13.58
C LEU A 8 -5.19 2.08 -13.76
N PHE A 9 -5.58 1.25 -14.74
CA PHE A 9 -4.85 0.05 -15.10
C PHE A 9 -3.44 0.37 -15.63
N LEU A 10 -3.31 1.27 -16.61
CA LEU A 10 -2.02 1.67 -17.18
C LEU A 10 -1.10 2.30 -16.12
N ARG A 11 -1.63 3.15 -15.23
CA ARG A 11 -0.87 3.71 -14.11
C ARG A 11 -0.33 2.64 -13.16
N ARG A 12 -1.07 1.55 -12.96
CA ARG A 12 -0.63 0.39 -12.17
C ARG A 12 0.45 -0.38 -12.91
N VAL A 13 0.25 -0.69 -14.19
CA VAL A 13 1.25 -1.38 -15.04
C VAL A 13 2.58 -0.63 -15.04
N TYR A 14 2.55 0.69 -15.20
CA TYR A 14 3.75 1.52 -15.15
C TYR A 14 4.49 1.41 -13.80
N ALA A 15 3.77 1.51 -12.68
CA ALA A 15 4.38 1.41 -11.34
C ALA A 15 4.98 0.01 -11.09
N VAL A 16 4.31 -1.04 -11.55
CA VAL A 16 4.76 -2.44 -11.47
C VAL A 16 6.04 -2.63 -12.28
N HIS A 17 6.06 -2.16 -13.53
CA HIS A 17 7.23 -2.28 -14.40
C HIS A 17 8.44 -1.51 -13.85
N ARG A 18 8.23 -0.27 -13.36
CA ARG A 18 9.31 0.54 -12.77
C ARG A 18 9.91 -0.06 -11.50
N SER A 19 9.09 -0.77 -10.72
CA SER A 19 9.51 -1.32 -9.43
C SER A 19 10.05 -2.74 -9.52
N GLY A 20 9.64 -3.51 -10.54
CA GLY A 20 9.92 -4.95 -10.65
C GLY A 20 9.06 -5.82 -9.72
N GLY A 21 8.07 -5.23 -9.03
CA GLY A 21 7.22 -5.94 -8.09
C GLY A 21 6.10 -6.73 -8.76
N ALA A 22 5.38 -7.54 -7.97
CA ALA A 22 4.23 -8.29 -8.48
C ALA A 22 3.04 -7.37 -8.77
N PHE A 23 2.34 -7.60 -9.88
CA PHE A 23 1.14 -6.85 -10.25
C PHE A 23 0.07 -6.92 -9.15
N TRP A 24 -0.14 -8.11 -8.58
CA TRP A 24 -1.16 -8.40 -7.57
C TRP A 24 -0.76 -8.05 -6.12
N ALA A 25 0.48 -7.60 -5.89
CA ALA A 25 0.85 -7.05 -4.59
C ALA A 25 0.22 -5.66 -4.41
N PRO A 26 -0.07 -5.21 -3.17
CA PRO A 26 -0.60 -3.87 -2.92
C PRO A 26 0.46 -2.78 -3.05
N TYR A 27 1.74 -3.14 -2.82
CA TYR A 27 2.89 -2.27 -2.94
C TYR A 27 4.16 -3.08 -3.21
N HIS A 28 5.25 -2.39 -3.55
CA HIS A 28 6.59 -2.93 -3.64
C HIS A 28 7.62 -1.88 -3.21
N ILE A 29 8.71 -2.29 -2.55
CA ILE A 29 9.82 -1.40 -2.21
C ILE A 29 11.00 -1.77 -3.09
N ALA A 30 11.53 -0.79 -3.82
CA ALA A 30 12.70 -0.98 -4.66
C ALA A 30 13.46 0.34 -4.80
N ARG A 31 14.79 0.28 -4.86
CA ARG A 31 15.65 1.45 -5.18
C ARG A 31 15.33 2.69 -4.34
N GLY A 32 15.15 2.52 -3.02
CA GLY A 32 14.84 3.61 -2.08
C GLY A 32 13.43 4.22 -2.22
N ASN A 33 12.53 3.59 -2.98
CA ASN A 33 11.18 4.09 -3.23
C ASN A 33 10.11 3.05 -2.84
N PHE A 34 8.99 3.55 -2.33
CA PHE A 34 7.77 2.82 -2.05
C PHE A 34 6.79 2.98 -3.22
N TYR A 35 6.49 1.88 -3.90
CA TYR A 35 5.61 1.83 -5.08
C TYR A 35 4.23 1.31 -4.70
N ILE A 36 3.16 2.01 -5.07
CA ILE A 36 1.77 1.62 -4.81
C ILE A 36 1.20 0.91 -6.03
N HIS A 37 0.83 -0.35 -5.85
CA HIS A 37 0.24 -1.22 -6.88
C HIS A 37 -1.26 -1.44 -6.68
N SER A 38 -1.89 -0.87 -5.65
CA SER A 38 -3.34 -0.97 -5.46
C SER A 38 -4.12 -0.45 -6.68
N ALA A 39 -5.19 -1.15 -7.06
CA ALA A 39 -5.97 -0.85 -8.26
C ALA A 39 -6.62 0.54 -8.18
N LEU A 40 -7.28 0.85 -7.06
CA LEU A 40 -7.97 2.12 -6.83
C LEU A 40 -7.06 3.08 -6.05
N PHE A 41 -6.17 3.77 -6.77
CA PHE A 41 -5.30 4.77 -6.18
C PHE A 41 -5.06 5.95 -7.13
N PHE A 42 -5.41 7.16 -6.67
CA PHE A 42 -5.39 8.38 -7.48
C PHE A 42 -4.14 9.24 -7.26
N GLY A 43 -3.42 9.05 -6.15
CA GLY A 43 -2.22 9.82 -5.81
C GLY A 43 -0.96 9.42 -6.57
N LYS A 44 0.18 10.02 -6.18
CA LYS A 44 1.50 9.65 -6.67
C LYS A 44 1.85 8.21 -6.24
N ARG A 45 2.08 7.32 -7.19
CA ARG A 45 2.34 5.89 -6.91
C ARG A 45 3.77 5.59 -6.51
N VAL A 46 4.68 6.55 -6.61
CA VAL A 46 6.09 6.41 -6.24
C VAL A 46 6.37 7.40 -5.12
N ILE A 47 6.80 6.90 -3.97
CA ILE A 47 7.06 7.69 -2.78
C ILE A 47 8.49 7.40 -2.32
N PRO A 48 9.38 8.40 -2.29
CA PRO A 48 10.71 8.21 -1.74
C PRO A 48 10.64 7.82 -0.27
N MET A 49 11.36 6.76 0.13
CA MET A 49 11.31 6.22 1.49
C MET A 49 11.67 7.29 2.54
N ASN A 50 12.67 8.13 2.24
CA ASN A 50 13.10 9.23 3.12
C ASN A 50 12.01 10.31 3.37
N THR A 51 10.94 10.36 2.58
CA THR A 51 9.82 11.30 2.75
C THR A 51 8.69 10.73 3.61
N ILE A 52 8.73 9.44 3.92
CA ILE A 52 7.74 8.76 4.76
C ILE A 52 8.12 8.99 6.22
N GLN A 53 7.14 9.35 7.04
CA GLN A 53 7.28 9.49 8.48
C GLN A 53 6.83 8.21 9.20
N SER A 54 5.65 7.72 8.85
CA SER A 54 5.08 6.52 9.46
C SER A 54 4.16 5.78 8.49
N ILE A 55 3.95 4.50 8.73
CA ILE A 55 2.96 3.68 8.04
C ILE A 55 2.07 3.01 9.09
N ARG A 56 0.76 3.22 8.99
CA ARG A 56 -0.24 2.61 9.88
C ARG A 56 -1.17 1.71 9.10
N PHE A 57 -1.34 0.48 9.57
CA PHE A 57 -2.29 -0.48 9.03
C PHE A 57 -3.49 -0.63 9.96
N ILE A 58 -4.70 -0.58 9.39
CA ILE A 58 -5.95 -0.85 10.12
C ILE A 58 -6.68 -1.98 9.41
N GLY A 59 -6.91 -3.09 10.09
CA GLY A 59 -7.73 -4.19 9.60
C GLY A 59 -9.22 -3.99 9.92
N TYR A 60 -10.11 -4.21 8.96
CA TYR A 60 -11.56 -4.11 9.14
C TYR A 60 -12.34 -5.02 8.18
N PHE A 61 -13.53 -5.47 8.59
CA PHE A 61 -14.46 -6.16 7.69
C PHE A 61 -15.21 -5.13 6.85
N GLY A 62 -15.35 -5.39 5.55
CA GLY A 62 -16.23 -4.56 4.73
C GLY A 62 -17.68 -4.70 5.18
N ARG A 63 -18.46 -3.62 5.03
CA ARG A 63 -19.83 -3.52 5.56
C ARG A 63 -20.86 -4.42 4.86
N ARG A 64 -20.55 -4.96 3.68
CA ARG A 64 -21.45 -5.84 2.91
C ARG A 64 -21.03 -7.29 3.05
N MET A 65 -22.01 -8.19 3.13
CA MET A 65 -21.77 -9.64 3.10
C MET A 65 -20.92 -10.01 1.87
N GLY A 66 -19.85 -10.79 2.08
CA GLY A 66 -18.90 -11.16 1.02
C GLY A 66 -17.80 -10.13 0.69
N SER A 67 -17.80 -8.93 1.28
CA SER A 67 -16.79 -7.90 0.96
C SER A 67 -15.39 -8.13 1.55
N GLY A 68 -15.26 -9.18 2.38
CA GLY A 68 -14.01 -9.71 2.91
C GLY A 68 -13.33 -8.81 3.95
N LEU A 69 -12.31 -9.37 4.60
CA LEU A 69 -11.43 -8.64 5.51
C LEU A 69 -10.44 -7.81 4.70
N ARG A 70 -10.29 -6.52 5.03
CA ARG A 70 -9.46 -5.56 4.30
C ARG A 70 -8.48 -4.89 5.24
N TYR A 71 -7.39 -4.41 4.66
CA TYR A 71 -6.48 -3.47 5.30
C TYR A 71 -6.62 -2.09 4.66
N THR A 72 -6.67 -1.07 5.51
CA THR A 72 -6.37 0.31 5.14
C THR A 72 -4.95 0.61 5.59
N MET A 73 -4.10 0.98 4.64
CA MET A 73 -2.74 1.47 4.89
C MET A 73 -2.73 2.99 4.77
N TYR A 74 -2.35 3.66 5.86
CA TYR A 74 -2.09 5.08 5.91
C TYR A 74 -0.57 5.29 5.83
N ILE A 75 -0.12 6.05 4.84
CA ILE A 75 1.27 6.47 4.68
C ILE A 75 1.33 7.95 5.07
N GLU A 76 1.84 8.22 6.26
CA GLU A 76 2.05 9.58 6.77
C GLU A 76 3.39 10.09 6.22
N ARG A 77 3.36 11.26 5.58
CA ARG A 77 4.55 11.88 5.00
C ARG A 77 5.12 12.88 5.99
N LYS A 78 6.44 13.05 6.00
CA LYS A 78 7.11 14.10 6.78
C LYS A 78 6.58 15.50 6.45
N ARG A 79 6.14 15.69 5.20
CA ARG A 79 5.47 16.91 4.71
C ARG A 79 4.33 16.54 3.76
N GLY A 80 3.20 17.23 3.89
CA GLY A 80 2.02 17.09 3.03
C GLY A 80 0.99 16.08 3.53
N LYS A 81 0.02 15.76 2.68
CA LYS A 81 -1.15 14.94 3.05
C LYS A 81 -0.81 13.45 3.20
N THR A 82 -1.46 12.81 4.17
CA THR A 82 -1.45 11.35 4.34
C THR A 82 -2.09 10.65 3.16
N MET A 83 -1.48 9.57 2.70
CA MET A 83 -1.97 8.77 1.58
C MET A 83 -2.63 7.51 2.11
N THR A 84 -3.78 7.16 1.53
CA THR A 84 -4.58 6.00 1.96
C THR A 84 -4.61 4.97 0.85
N VAL A 85 -4.27 3.73 1.17
CA VAL A 85 -4.25 2.60 0.24
C VAL A 85 -5.10 1.46 0.80
N PHE A 86 -6.01 0.94 -0.02
CA PHE A 86 -6.88 -0.18 0.35
C PHE A 86 -6.45 -1.46 -0.37
N PHE A 87 -6.47 -2.58 0.35
CA PHE A 87 -6.24 -3.91 -0.23
C PHE A 87 -6.86 -5.01 0.63
N GLY A 88 -7.11 -6.16 0.02
CA GLY A 88 -7.65 -7.34 0.72
C GLY A 88 -6.64 -7.94 1.68
N LYS A 89 -7.12 -8.49 2.80
CA LYS A 89 -6.28 -9.26 3.71
C LYS A 89 -6.10 -10.69 3.18
N SER A 90 -4.87 -11.18 3.27
CA SER A 90 -4.54 -12.60 3.08
C SER A 90 -3.25 -12.94 3.82
N LYS A 91 -2.96 -14.23 4.02
CA LYS A 91 -1.69 -14.68 4.64
C LYS A 91 -0.45 -14.14 3.92
N ARG A 92 -0.51 -14.00 2.59
CA ARG A 92 0.58 -13.42 1.79
C ARG A 92 0.81 -11.95 2.11
N ILE A 93 -0.26 -11.19 2.31
CA ILE A 93 -0.20 -9.77 2.68
C ILE A 93 0.31 -9.60 4.11
N ASP A 94 -0.09 -10.47 5.04
CA ASP A 94 0.41 -10.43 6.41
C ASP A 94 1.94 -10.61 6.44
N LYS A 95 2.48 -11.61 5.70
CA LYS A 95 3.94 -11.79 5.53
C LYS A 95 4.62 -10.58 4.86
N LEU A 96 3.96 -9.97 3.87
CA LEU A 96 4.48 -8.76 3.22
C LEU A 96 4.61 -7.60 4.21
N MET A 97 3.64 -7.42 5.11
CA MET A 97 3.67 -6.39 6.14
C MET A 97 4.74 -6.64 7.20
N GLU A 98 4.99 -7.90 7.57
CA GLU A 98 6.12 -8.24 8.46
C GLU A 98 7.47 -7.90 7.82
N ARG A 99 7.63 -8.20 6.53
CA ARG A 99 8.84 -7.81 5.77
C ARG A 99 8.98 -6.30 5.71
N LEU A 100 7.88 -5.58 5.44
CA LEU A 100 7.87 -4.13 5.40
C LEU A 100 8.43 -3.53 6.69
N LYS A 101 7.99 -4.01 7.86
CA LYS A 101 8.50 -3.55 9.16
C LYS A 101 10.03 -3.66 9.28
N LYS A 102 10.61 -4.74 8.72
CA LYS A 102 12.07 -4.96 8.72
C LYS A 102 12.77 -4.00 7.75
N GLU A 103 12.28 -3.90 6.53
CA GLU A 103 12.86 -3.04 5.48
C GLU A 103 12.82 -1.55 5.86
N THR A 104 11.72 -1.10 6.48
CA THR A 104 11.50 0.29 6.89
C THR A 104 12.34 0.71 8.09
N LYS A 105 12.85 -0.25 8.89
CA LYS A 105 13.62 0.04 10.11
C LYS A 105 14.88 0.85 9.81
N SER A 106 15.58 0.51 8.72
CA SER A 106 16.78 1.24 8.26
C SER A 106 16.52 2.71 7.89
N TYR A 107 15.27 3.05 7.55
CA TYR A 107 14.85 4.40 7.19
C TYR A 107 14.28 5.20 8.37
N GLY A 108 14.23 4.61 9.57
CA GLY A 108 13.58 5.24 10.74
C GLY A 108 12.06 5.40 10.61
N ILE A 109 11.43 4.68 9.68
CA ILE A 109 9.98 4.76 9.45
C ILE A 109 9.28 3.84 10.46
N ARG A 110 8.38 4.41 11.26
CA ARG A 110 7.57 3.66 12.23
C ARG A 110 6.43 2.94 11.52
N VAL A 111 6.28 1.64 11.78
CA VAL A 111 5.21 0.83 11.18
C VAL A 111 4.33 0.20 12.26
N THR A 112 3.07 0.63 12.33
CA THR A 112 2.10 0.15 13.32
C THR A 112 0.96 -0.62 12.67
N THR A 113 0.45 -1.63 13.38
CA THR A 113 -0.66 -2.46 12.91
C THR A 113 -1.73 -2.50 13.98
N TYR A 114 -2.90 -1.93 13.68
CA TYR A 114 -4.08 -2.00 14.52
C TYR A 114 -5.03 -3.02 13.91
N ARG A 115 -5.30 -4.07 14.68
CA ARG A 115 -6.39 -4.99 14.37
C ARG A 115 -7.57 -4.48 15.18
N ARG A 116 -8.66 -4.05 14.53
CA ARG A 116 -9.90 -3.83 15.28
C ARG A 116 -10.24 -5.17 15.96
N PRO A 117 -10.61 -5.17 17.27
CA PRO A 117 -11.28 -6.32 17.84
C PRO A 117 -12.54 -6.59 17.00
N LEU A 118 -12.78 -7.86 16.76
CA LEU A 118 -13.95 -8.37 16.03
C LEU A 118 -15.23 -7.94 16.75
#